data_AF-A0A5M3MFB7-F1
#
_entry.id   AF-A0A5M3MFB7-F1
#
_cell.length_a   1.000
_cell.length_b   1.000
_cell.length_c   1.000
_cell.angle_alpha   90.00
_cell.angle_beta   90.00
_cell.angle_gamma   90.00
#
_symmetry.space_group_name_H-M   'P 1'
#
loop_
_entity.id
_entity.type
_entity.pdbx_description
1 polymer ?
#
loop_
_entity_poly.entity_id
_entity_poly.type
_entity_poly.pdbx_seq_one_letter_code
_entity_poly.pdbx_strand_id
1 'polypeptide(L)'
;MLASILPSDQLAHSRTLFPLSSPSDTAEIYAISLARRQDRRHVLNQIASALELDFTFIDATDASLPIIDTLLERVTWQRWARIDETDISAAESIPEDFDETSSDTYVAHAFPFAWSEEALSVIALDANITGPQPALYAGADYWDMSPPDAQQWAQNHPISSPPASGPSWRTSVHSASALNNIRKEEVMRRAAVACWHSHYQAIRDIVEKDHAFGLILEDDIDIDFNIEHTLLPQLPHLPPDWDILFLGHCHSSEHHNPPLPRAPRFRQTYHALCLHGYALSRKGARRLLTLLRSADYAYSRPVDHAVKDLVQMHMMQSYSAYPPLVVQRKEDRSDIVGAVPEDFAREWKAVEGDLADSTVERIRAYEEMEGVE
;
A
#
# COMPACT_ATOMS: atom_id res chain seq x y z
N MET A 1 -18.95 -27.78 3.30
CA MET A 1 -18.28 -26.49 3.05
C MET A 1 -19.32 -25.40 3.22
N LEU A 2 -19.01 -24.32 3.94
CA LEU A 2 -19.93 -23.20 4.17
C LEU A 2 -20.36 -22.50 2.88
N ALA A 3 -19.53 -22.56 1.85
CA ALA A 3 -19.71 -21.93 0.54
C ALA A 3 -20.40 -22.82 -0.51
N SER A 4 -21.24 -23.79 -0.12
CA SER A 4 -22.02 -24.59 -1.07
C SER A 4 -23.53 -24.36 -0.93
N ILE A 5 -23.93 -23.16 -0.51
CA ILE A 5 -25.32 -22.83 -0.17
C ILE A 5 -26.00 -22.06 -1.31
N LEU A 6 -25.24 -21.36 -2.16
CA LEU A 6 -25.79 -20.50 -3.22
C LEU A 6 -25.36 -20.92 -4.64
N PRO A 7 -26.19 -20.67 -5.66
CA PRO A 7 -25.85 -20.97 -7.05
C PRO A 7 -24.65 -20.18 -7.62
N SER A 8 -24.26 -19.06 -7.00
CA SER A 8 -23.09 -18.25 -7.37
C SER A 8 -21.76 -18.98 -7.15
N ASP A 9 -21.75 -19.95 -6.24
CA ASP A 9 -20.56 -20.63 -5.71
C ASP A 9 -19.93 -21.61 -6.73
N GLN A 10 -20.39 -21.62 -7.99
CA GLN A 10 -19.90 -22.49 -9.07
C GLN A 10 -19.18 -21.74 -10.21
N LEU A 11 -18.96 -20.43 -10.09
CA LEU A 11 -18.37 -19.61 -11.16
C LEU A 11 -16.85 -19.45 -11.01
N ALA A 12 -16.08 -19.58 -12.10
CA ALA A 12 -14.60 -19.54 -12.10
C ALA A 12 -13.96 -18.20 -11.69
N HIS A 13 -14.75 -17.12 -11.55
CA HIS A 13 -14.34 -15.83 -10.97
C HIS A 13 -14.51 -15.75 -9.44
N SER A 14 -15.01 -16.82 -8.82
CA SER A 14 -15.29 -16.86 -7.38
C SER A 14 -14.04 -16.74 -6.51
N ARG A 15 -12.90 -17.28 -6.98
CA ARG A 15 -11.70 -17.39 -6.11
C ARG A 15 -10.81 -16.15 -6.02
N THR A 16 -10.94 -15.23 -6.97
CA THR A 16 -10.12 -14.00 -7.04
C THR A 16 -10.93 -12.71 -6.97
N LEU A 17 -12.25 -12.80 -6.77
CA LEU A 17 -13.23 -11.70 -6.64
C LEU A 17 -13.42 -10.76 -7.84
N PHE A 18 -12.46 -10.66 -8.76
CA PHE A 18 -12.50 -9.72 -9.88
C PHE A 18 -12.76 -10.44 -11.22
N PRO A 19 -13.77 -10.00 -12.00
CA PRO A 19 -14.07 -10.63 -13.28
C PRO A 19 -13.00 -10.29 -14.32
N LEU A 20 -12.46 -11.32 -14.96
CA LEU A 20 -11.46 -11.19 -16.02
C LEU A 20 -12.13 -10.93 -17.37
N SER A 21 -11.60 -9.98 -18.14
CA SER A 21 -12.16 -9.58 -19.43
C SER A 21 -11.67 -10.46 -20.60
N SER A 22 -10.46 -11.02 -20.49
CA SER A 22 -9.88 -11.97 -21.46
C SER A 22 -9.57 -13.32 -20.82
N PRO A 23 -9.68 -14.45 -21.55
CA PRO A 23 -9.21 -15.76 -21.09
C PRO A 23 -7.70 -15.83 -20.79
N SER A 24 -6.91 -14.89 -21.32
CA SER A 24 -5.48 -14.77 -21.05
C SER A 24 -5.16 -13.87 -19.86
N ASP A 25 -6.14 -13.10 -19.38
CA ASP A 25 -5.93 -12.27 -18.20
C ASP A 25 -5.87 -13.16 -16.96
N THR A 26 -5.18 -12.66 -15.94
CA THR A 26 -5.02 -13.31 -14.64
C THR A 26 -5.26 -12.27 -13.55
N ALA A 27 -5.66 -12.73 -12.38
CA ALA A 27 -5.75 -11.91 -11.18
C ALA A 27 -5.29 -12.72 -9.96
N GLU A 28 -4.89 -12.03 -8.91
CA GLU A 28 -4.28 -12.64 -7.73
C GLU A 28 -4.71 -11.89 -6.47
N ILE A 29 -4.92 -12.62 -5.37
CA ILE A 29 -5.13 -12.04 -4.03
C ILE A 29 -3.86 -12.27 -3.21
N TYR A 30 -3.18 -11.18 -2.89
CA TYR A 30 -1.98 -11.17 -2.07
C TYR A 30 -2.32 -10.95 -0.60
N ALA A 31 -1.83 -11.83 0.26
CA ALA A 31 -1.89 -11.66 1.70
C ALA A 31 -0.48 -11.34 2.24
N ILE A 32 -0.26 -10.10 2.64
CA ILE A 32 1.01 -9.64 3.22
C ILE A 32 1.03 -10.03 4.68
N SER A 33 1.89 -10.99 5.02
CA SER A 33 2.08 -11.43 6.39
C SER A 33 3.55 -11.77 6.63
N LEU A 34 4.05 -11.47 7.82
CA LEU A 34 5.40 -11.89 8.18
C LEU A 34 5.50 -13.42 8.20
N ALA A 35 6.57 -13.98 7.63
CA ALA A 35 6.76 -15.43 7.55
C ALA A 35 6.68 -16.15 8.91
N ARG A 36 7.06 -15.46 9.99
CA ARG A 36 7.00 -15.99 11.36
C ARG A 36 5.60 -15.92 12.01
N ARG A 37 4.66 -15.11 11.50
CA ARG A 37 3.31 -14.91 12.08
C ARG A 37 2.34 -16.01 11.64
N GLN A 38 2.65 -17.24 12.04
CA GLN A 38 1.85 -18.43 11.71
C GLN A 38 0.43 -18.35 12.32
N ASP A 39 0.29 -17.64 13.43
CA ASP A 39 -1.01 -17.31 14.04
C ASP A 39 -1.91 -16.52 13.08
N ARG A 40 -1.39 -15.44 12.48
CA ARG A 40 -2.15 -14.61 11.55
C ARG A 40 -2.40 -15.30 10.21
N ARG A 41 -1.38 -15.99 9.67
CA ARG A 41 -1.55 -16.80 8.45
C ARG A 41 -2.60 -17.90 8.62
N HIS A 42 -2.71 -18.49 9.82
CA HIS A 42 -3.76 -19.46 10.11
C HIS A 42 -5.15 -18.84 9.99
N VAL A 43 -5.39 -17.69 10.61
CA VAL A 43 -6.68 -16.97 10.50
C VAL A 43 -6.99 -16.61 9.04
N LEU A 44 -6.01 -16.08 8.30
CA LEU A 44 -6.19 -15.76 6.88
C LEU A 44 -6.54 -16.99 6.04
N ASN A 45 -5.94 -18.15 6.32
CA ASN A 45 -6.31 -19.40 5.66
C ASN A 45 -7.73 -19.86 6.00
N GLN A 46 -8.20 -19.63 7.23
CA GLN A 46 -9.59 -19.91 7.60
C GLN A 46 -10.56 -18.98 6.86
N ILE A 47 -10.25 -17.68 6.75
CA ILE A 47 -11.03 -16.71 5.96
C ILE A 47 -11.06 -17.12 4.49
N ALA A 48 -9.90 -17.42 3.90
CA ALA A 48 -9.77 -17.84 2.51
C ALA A 48 -10.62 -19.09 2.23
N SER A 49 -10.53 -20.10 3.11
CA SER A 49 -11.33 -21.33 3.03
C SER A 49 -12.84 -21.07 3.15
N ALA A 50 -13.25 -20.21 4.08
CA ALA A 50 -14.66 -19.88 4.30
C ALA A 50 -15.31 -19.15 3.12
N LEU A 51 -14.52 -18.35 2.40
CA LEU A 51 -14.94 -17.55 1.25
C LEU A 51 -14.60 -18.19 -0.10
N GLU A 52 -13.99 -19.39 -0.10
CA GLU A 52 -13.44 -20.05 -1.29
C GLU A 52 -12.48 -19.17 -2.12
N LEU A 53 -11.67 -18.36 -1.44
CA LEU A 53 -10.67 -17.49 -2.05
C LEU A 53 -9.29 -18.15 -2.09
N ASP A 54 -8.54 -17.88 -3.15
CA ASP A 54 -7.15 -18.32 -3.29
C ASP A 54 -6.21 -17.17 -2.89
N PHE A 55 -5.57 -17.29 -1.72
CA PHE A 55 -4.59 -16.31 -1.25
C PHE A 55 -3.15 -16.75 -1.59
N THR A 56 -2.39 -15.87 -2.21
CA THR A 56 -0.95 -15.96 -2.34
C THR A 56 -0.28 -15.14 -1.23
N PHE A 57 0.46 -15.81 -0.35
CA PHE A 57 1.19 -15.12 0.71
C PHE A 57 2.44 -14.43 0.17
N ILE A 58 2.57 -13.14 0.50
CA ILE A 58 3.83 -12.40 0.39
C ILE A 58 4.48 -12.43 1.76
N ASP A 59 5.71 -12.98 1.81
CA ASP A 59 6.55 -12.93 2.99
C ASP A 59 6.93 -11.47 3.26
N ALA A 60 6.20 -10.84 4.17
CA ALA A 60 6.45 -9.44 4.53
C ALA A 60 7.88 -9.29 5.06
N THR A 61 8.47 -8.14 4.77
CA THR A 61 9.81 -7.80 5.21
C THR A 61 9.80 -7.57 6.70
N ASP A 62 10.68 -8.27 7.42
CA ASP A 62 10.81 -8.12 8.86
C ASP A 62 11.64 -6.86 9.19
N ALA A 63 11.12 -6.01 10.07
CA ALA A 63 11.75 -4.75 10.47
C ALA A 63 13.13 -4.92 11.14
N SER A 64 13.44 -6.13 11.61
CA SER A 64 14.74 -6.47 12.18
C SER A 64 15.84 -6.76 11.14
N LEU A 65 15.49 -6.91 9.86
CA LEU A 65 16.45 -7.28 8.83
C LEU A 65 17.41 -6.12 8.48
N PRO A 66 18.68 -6.42 8.13
CA PRO A 66 19.66 -5.40 7.73
C PRO A 66 19.28 -4.59 6.49
N ILE A 67 18.43 -5.13 5.62
CA ILE A 67 17.91 -4.41 4.44
C ILE A 67 17.26 -3.08 4.81
N ILE A 68 16.65 -2.98 6.00
CA ILE A 68 16.01 -1.75 6.46
C ILE A 68 17.06 -0.65 6.72
N ASP A 69 18.24 -1.01 7.19
CA ASP A 69 19.35 -0.05 7.36
C ASP A 69 19.83 0.45 5.99
N THR A 70 20.02 -0.45 5.02
CA THR A 70 20.37 -0.09 3.65
C THR A 70 19.35 0.87 3.02
N LEU A 71 18.05 0.61 3.18
CA LEU A 71 16.99 1.47 2.65
C LEU A 71 17.02 2.87 3.31
N LEU A 72 17.19 2.93 4.64
CA LEU A 72 17.30 4.21 5.36
C LEU A 72 18.55 5.01 4.96
N GLU A 73 19.68 4.34 4.76
CA GLU A 73 20.91 4.96 4.26
C GLU A 73 20.73 5.51 2.84
N ARG A 74 20.07 4.75 1.95
CA ARG A 74 19.75 5.18 0.58
C ARG A 74 18.82 6.40 0.55
N VAL A 75 17.77 6.42 1.37
CA VAL A 75 16.88 7.60 1.51
C VAL A 75 17.67 8.81 1.98
N THR A 76 18.55 8.63 2.98
CA THR A 76 19.37 9.73 3.51
C THR A 76 20.32 10.27 2.45
N TRP A 77 20.96 9.37 1.71
CA TRP A 77 21.85 9.74 0.62
C TRP A 77 21.12 10.47 -0.50
N GLN A 78 19.95 9.96 -0.91
CA GLN A 78 19.13 10.58 -1.94
C GLN A 78 18.75 12.01 -1.54
N ARG A 79 18.25 12.23 -0.32
CA ARG A 79 17.82 13.56 0.14
C ARG A 79 18.94 14.61 0.20
N TRP A 80 20.16 14.20 0.54
CA TRP A 80 21.22 15.16 0.89
C TRP A 80 22.33 15.30 -0.16
N ALA A 81 22.40 14.39 -1.13
CA ALA A 81 23.48 14.36 -2.11
C ALA A 81 23.00 14.21 -3.55
N ARG A 82 21.69 13.97 -3.78
CA ARG A 82 21.16 13.63 -5.11
C ARG A 82 19.81 14.30 -5.38
N ILE A 83 19.44 14.36 -6.66
CA ILE A 83 18.09 14.64 -7.15
C ILE A 83 17.81 13.59 -8.22
N ASP A 84 16.71 12.84 -8.08
CA ASP A 84 16.36 11.71 -8.99
C ASP A 84 17.58 10.85 -9.40
N GLU A 85 18.23 10.22 -8.43
CA GLU A 85 19.43 9.38 -8.64
C GLU A 85 20.64 10.09 -9.33
N THR A 86 20.65 11.41 -9.43
CA THR A 86 21.78 12.16 -10.01
C THR A 86 22.51 12.92 -8.91
N ASP A 87 23.84 12.79 -8.86
CA ASP A 87 24.66 13.53 -7.90
C ASP A 87 24.56 15.05 -8.15
N ILE A 88 24.42 15.81 -7.07
CA ILE A 88 24.33 17.27 -7.11
C ILE A 88 25.49 17.90 -6.34
N SER A 89 25.80 19.16 -6.65
CA SER A 89 26.75 19.93 -5.86
C SER A 89 26.17 20.31 -4.49
N ALA A 90 27.04 20.65 -3.53
CA ALA A 90 26.60 21.10 -2.20
C ALA A 90 25.76 22.38 -2.23
N ALA A 91 25.82 23.17 -3.31
CA ALA A 91 24.97 24.36 -3.48
C ALA A 91 23.56 23.99 -3.96
N GLU A 92 23.40 22.88 -4.69
CA GLU A 92 22.13 22.39 -5.22
C GLU A 92 21.36 21.52 -4.21
N SER A 93 22.03 21.04 -3.16
CA SER A 93 21.42 20.20 -2.11
C SER A 93 20.56 20.97 -1.11
N ILE A 94 20.51 22.30 -1.20
CA ILE A 94 19.72 23.17 -0.34
C ILE A 94 18.79 23.99 -1.22
N PRO A 95 17.46 23.80 -1.12
CA PRO A 95 16.49 24.63 -1.85
C PRO A 95 16.65 26.13 -1.55
N GLU A 96 16.35 26.99 -2.52
CA GLU A 96 16.55 28.45 -2.40
C GLU A 96 15.75 29.08 -1.26
N ASP A 97 14.58 28.52 -0.96
CA ASP A 97 13.66 28.97 0.10
C ASP A 97 13.78 28.14 1.39
N PHE A 98 14.86 27.36 1.52
CA PHE A 98 15.13 26.58 2.73
C PHE A 98 15.26 27.48 3.96
N ASP A 99 14.45 27.19 4.98
CA ASP A 99 14.51 27.82 6.30
C ASP A 99 14.34 26.76 7.39
N GLU A 100 15.40 26.51 8.16
CA GLU A 100 15.38 25.55 9.28
C GLU A 100 14.41 25.96 10.41
N THR A 101 14.06 27.25 10.47
CA THR A 101 13.15 27.86 11.43
C THR A 101 11.74 28.06 10.89
N SER A 102 11.43 27.54 9.69
CA SER A 102 10.14 27.72 9.02
C SER A 102 8.91 27.39 9.88
N SER A 103 9.06 26.46 10.82
CA SER A 103 8.03 26.03 11.77
C SER A 103 8.65 25.32 12.97
N ASP A 104 7.97 25.33 14.11
CA ASP A 104 8.37 24.57 15.30
C ASP A 104 8.27 23.05 15.07
N THR A 105 7.38 22.61 14.18
CA THR A 105 7.05 21.17 14.01
C THR A 105 7.60 20.56 12.72
N TYR A 106 7.98 21.38 11.74
CA TYR A 106 8.55 20.91 10.47
C TYR A 106 9.58 21.87 9.90
N VAL A 107 10.44 21.37 9.03
CA VAL A 107 11.32 22.16 8.16
C VAL A 107 10.71 22.16 6.77
N ALA A 108 10.34 23.34 6.26
CA ALA A 108 9.74 23.49 4.95
C ALA A 108 10.77 23.27 3.84
N HIS A 109 10.38 22.63 2.75
CA HIS A 109 11.22 22.37 1.57
C HIS A 109 12.64 21.93 1.97
N ALA A 110 12.71 20.91 2.82
CA ALA A 110 13.93 20.60 3.56
C ALA A 110 15.05 20.03 2.68
N PHE A 111 14.71 19.47 1.52
CA PHE A 111 15.62 18.88 0.55
C PHE A 111 15.05 19.07 -0.87
N PRO A 112 15.89 19.10 -1.92
CA PRO A 112 15.42 19.19 -3.29
C PRO A 112 14.68 17.93 -3.71
N PHE A 113 13.77 18.06 -4.68
CA PHE A 113 12.93 16.95 -5.12
C PHE A 113 12.61 17.07 -6.58
N ALA A 114 12.70 15.93 -7.27
CA ALA A 114 12.17 15.73 -8.60
C ALA A 114 11.41 14.40 -8.67
N TRP A 115 10.29 14.43 -9.38
CA TRP A 115 9.71 13.19 -9.89
C TRP A 115 10.62 12.66 -10.99
N SER A 116 10.83 11.35 -11.00
CA SER A 116 11.57 10.71 -12.09
C SER A 116 10.90 10.95 -13.45
N GLU A 117 11.68 10.93 -14.53
CA GLU A 117 11.13 11.05 -15.88
C GLU A 117 10.03 10.01 -16.15
N GLU A 118 10.19 8.80 -15.62
CA GLU A 118 9.18 7.75 -15.71
C GLU A 118 7.90 8.11 -14.96
N ALA A 119 8.02 8.63 -13.73
CA ALA A 119 6.87 9.10 -12.96
C ALA A 119 6.12 10.21 -13.69
N LEU A 120 6.84 11.22 -14.21
CA LEU A 120 6.27 12.29 -15.01
C LEU A 120 5.55 11.76 -16.25
N SER A 121 6.12 10.77 -16.94
CA SER A 121 5.48 10.14 -18.10
C SER A 121 4.18 9.44 -17.73
N VAL A 122 4.17 8.69 -16.63
CA VAL A 122 2.99 7.94 -16.17
C VAL A 122 1.89 8.87 -15.68
N ILE A 123 2.24 10.00 -15.06
CA ILE A 123 1.28 11.05 -14.66
C ILE A 123 0.63 11.68 -15.89
N ALA A 124 1.42 11.94 -16.94
CA ALA A 124 0.95 12.54 -18.18
C ALA A 124 0.10 11.59 -19.05
N LEU A 125 0.21 10.26 -18.84
CA LEU A 125 -0.63 9.28 -19.54
C LEU A 125 -2.08 9.38 -19.04
N ASP A 126 -2.94 9.99 -19.83
CA ASP A 126 -4.37 10.05 -19.58
C ASP A 126 -5.06 8.67 -19.68
N ALA A 127 -6.32 8.61 -19.23
CA ALA A 127 -7.21 7.47 -19.01
C ALA A 127 -7.16 6.22 -19.93
N ASN A 128 -6.56 6.26 -21.12
CA ASN A 128 -6.89 5.34 -22.21
C ASN A 128 -5.79 4.43 -22.78
N ILE A 129 -4.55 4.42 -22.27
CA ILE A 129 -3.53 3.56 -22.87
C ILE A 129 -2.66 2.91 -21.79
N THR A 130 -2.77 1.58 -21.70
CA THR A 130 -1.68 0.74 -21.21
C THR A 130 -0.49 0.99 -22.14
N GLY A 131 0.35 1.97 -21.78
CA GLY A 131 1.64 2.17 -22.42
C GLY A 131 2.50 0.90 -22.37
N PRO A 132 3.70 0.92 -22.97
CA PRO A 132 4.65 -0.17 -22.76
C PRO A 132 4.79 -0.45 -21.25
N GLN A 133 4.88 -1.72 -20.88
CA GLN A 133 5.12 -2.10 -19.50
C GLN A 133 6.37 -1.35 -19.01
N PRO A 134 6.32 -0.71 -17.83
CA PRO A 134 7.49 -0.02 -17.30
C PRO A 134 8.64 -1.02 -17.16
N ALA A 135 9.87 -0.52 -17.21
CA ALA A 135 11.02 -1.35 -16.86
C ALA A 135 10.78 -1.95 -15.47
N LEU A 136 11.09 -3.24 -15.28
CA LEU A 136 10.80 -3.89 -14.01
C LEU A 136 11.60 -3.26 -12.85
N TYR A 137 12.80 -2.77 -13.13
CA TYR A 137 13.68 -2.11 -12.16
C TYR A 137 14.09 -0.72 -12.63
N ALA A 138 13.87 0.29 -11.79
CA ALA A 138 14.38 1.65 -11.95
C ALA A 138 14.43 2.39 -10.60
N GLY A 139 15.23 3.45 -10.51
CA GLY A 139 15.28 4.32 -9.33
C GLY A 139 15.49 3.53 -8.03
N ALA A 140 14.58 3.72 -7.08
CA ALA A 140 14.65 3.10 -5.76
C ALA A 140 14.52 1.55 -5.76
N ASP A 141 14.16 0.91 -6.89
CA ASP A 141 14.18 -0.56 -7.00
C ASP A 141 15.57 -1.15 -6.72
N TYR A 142 16.63 -0.39 -6.99
CA TYR A 142 18.00 -0.85 -6.78
C TYR A 142 18.44 -0.79 -5.31
N TRP A 143 17.67 -0.12 -4.44
CA TRP A 143 18.06 0.10 -3.04
C TRP A 143 17.96 -1.15 -2.18
N ASP A 144 17.07 -2.08 -2.54
CA ASP A 144 16.87 -3.35 -1.84
C ASP A 144 17.87 -4.45 -2.26
N MET A 145 18.73 -4.16 -3.25
CA MET A 145 19.71 -5.09 -3.84
C MET A 145 19.11 -6.33 -4.52
N SER A 146 17.81 -6.35 -4.78
CA SER A 146 17.10 -7.45 -5.45
C SER A 146 17.31 -7.53 -6.96
N PRO A 147 17.48 -6.42 -7.71
CA PRO A 147 17.72 -6.51 -9.15
C PRO A 147 18.97 -7.34 -9.49
N PRO A 148 18.98 -8.11 -10.60
CA PRO A 148 20.10 -8.99 -10.96
C PRO A 148 21.45 -8.27 -11.10
N ASP A 149 21.43 -7.01 -11.52
CA ASP A 149 22.58 -6.13 -11.74
C ASP A 149 22.83 -5.17 -10.56
N ALA A 150 22.12 -5.32 -9.43
CA ALA A 150 22.19 -4.38 -8.32
C ALA A 150 23.58 -4.23 -7.71
N GLN A 151 24.42 -5.28 -7.74
CA GLN A 151 25.81 -5.18 -7.28
C GLN A 151 26.64 -4.23 -8.14
N GLN A 152 26.50 -4.32 -9.46
CA GLN A 152 27.18 -3.43 -10.40
C GLN A 152 26.63 -2.00 -10.26
N TRP A 153 25.30 -1.87 -10.14
CA TRP A 153 24.67 -0.59 -9.89
C TRP A 153 25.19 0.06 -8.60
N ALA A 154 25.27 -0.67 -7.49
CA ALA A 154 25.74 -0.14 -6.21
C ALA A 154 27.22 0.28 -6.23
N GLN A 155 28.06 -0.40 -7.03
CA GLN A 155 29.46 0.00 -7.24
C GLN A 155 29.59 1.34 -7.97
N ASN A 156 28.69 1.61 -8.92
CA ASN A 156 28.63 2.87 -9.66
C ASN A 156 27.95 3.99 -8.85
N HIS A 157 27.21 3.64 -7.79
CA HIS A 157 26.43 4.54 -6.95
C HIS A 157 26.81 4.35 -5.46
N PRO A 158 28.06 4.65 -5.06
CA PRO A 158 28.53 4.46 -3.69
C PRO A 158 27.86 5.45 -2.73
N ILE A 159 27.27 4.93 -1.65
CA ILE A 159 26.65 5.75 -0.60
C ILE A 159 27.72 6.59 0.10
N SER A 160 27.49 7.90 0.20
CA SER A 160 28.26 8.76 1.11
C SER A 160 27.71 8.66 2.53
N SER A 161 28.58 8.71 3.54
CA SER A 161 28.13 8.71 4.94
C SER A 161 27.12 9.83 5.21
N PRO A 162 26.06 9.58 6.00
CA PRO A 162 25.13 10.62 6.42
C PRO A 162 25.86 11.70 7.25
N PRO A 163 25.27 12.90 7.39
CA PRO A 163 25.82 13.94 8.25
C PRO A 163 26.10 13.40 9.67
N ALA A 164 27.36 13.47 10.12
CA ALA A 164 27.77 12.89 11.40
C ALA A 164 27.29 13.67 12.64
N SER A 165 26.72 14.86 12.45
CA SER A 165 26.24 15.73 13.53
C SER A 165 25.16 16.68 13.02
N GLY A 166 24.30 17.15 13.92
CA GLY A 166 23.20 18.07 13.60
C GLY A 166 21.92 17.69 14.34
N PRO A 167 20.81 18.39 14.07
CA PRO A 167 19.50 17.98 14.56
C PRO A 167 19.12 16.61 14.01
N SER A 168 18.27 15.87 14.74
CA SER A 168 17.92 14.48 14.40
C SER A 168 17.43 14.31 12.96
N TRP A 169 16.67 15.28 12.44
CA TRP A 169 16.14 15.25 11.08
C TRP A 169 17.20 15.39 9.96
N ARG A 170 18.45 15.74 10.29
CA ARG A 170 19.61 15.66 9.37
C ARG A 170 20.41 14.36 9.53
N THR A 171 20.38 13.76 10.71
CA THR A 171 21.18 12.58 11.06
C THR A 171 20.39 11.28 11.03
N SER A 172 19.08 11.36 10.79
CA SER A 172 18.17 10.22 10.67
C SER A 172 17.03 10.54 9.69
N VAL A 173 16.41 9.50 9.14
CA VAL A 173 15.28 9.66 8.22
C VAL A 173 14.02 9.99 9.02
N HIS A 174 13.48 11.17 8.80
CA HIS A 174 12.17 11.57 9.29
C HIS A 174 11.13 11.53 8.16
N SER A 175 9.85 11.41 8.53
CA SER A 175 8.73 11.55 7.60
C SER A 175 8.79 12.91 6.89
N ALA A 176 8.63 12.88 5.57
CA ALA A 176 8.53 14.06 4.73
C ALA A 176 7.14 14.11 4.06
N SER A 177 6.61 15.31 3.86
CA SER A 177 5.38 15.52 3.08
C SER A 177 5.64 15.50 1.57
N ALA A 178 4.60 15.60 0.73
CA ALA A 178 4.76 15.54 -0.73
C ALA A 178 5.46 16.79 -1.29
N LEU A 179 5.56 17.83 -0.46
CA LEU A 179 6.34 19.04 -0.70
C LEU A 179 7.70 18.99 0.01
N ASN A 180 8.14 17.83 0.47
CA ASN A 180 9.45 17.63 1.13
C ASN A 180 9.64 18.42 2.44
N ASN A 181 8.52 18.81 3.06
CA ASN A 181 8.55 19.31 4.44
C ASN A 181 8.85 18.15 5.39
N ILE A 182 9.97 18.21 6.13
CA ILE A 182 10.35 17.18 7.10
C ILE A 182 9.69 17.46 8.45
N ARG A 183 8.99 16.48 9.02
CA ARG A 183 8.42 16.53 10.36
C ARG A 183 9.51 16.30 11.42
N LYS A 184 9.79 17.31 12.25
CA LYS A 184 10.93 17.32 13.19
C LYS A 184 10.85 16.22 14.26
N GLU A 185 9.66 15.73 14.60
CA GLU A 185 9.45 14.73 15.66
C GLU A 185 9.07 13.34 15.13
N GLU A 186 8.80 13.20 13.83
CA GLU A 186 8.35 11.94 13.24
C GLU A 186 9.52 11.19 12.56
N VAL A 187 10.36 10.55 13.38
CA VAL A 187 11.40 9.64 12.87
C VAL A 187 10.74 8.44 12.18
N MET A 188 11.19 8.09 10.97
CA MET A 188 10.70 6.91 10.26
C MET A 188 11.02 5.65 11.06
N ARG A 189 9.97 4.95 11.49
CA ARG A 189 10.12 3.66 12.18
C ARG A 189 10.60 2.61 11.19
N ARG A 190 11.50 1.74 11.62
CA ARG A 190 11.93 0.56 10.85
C ARG A 190 10.75 -0.26 10.33
N ALA A 191 9.72 -0.44 11.16
CA ALA A 191 8.51 -1.17 10.79
C ALA A 191 7.69 -0.47 9.70
N ALA A 192 7.71 0.87 9.62
CA ALA A 192 7.06 1.60 8.54
C ALA A 192 7.81 1.43 7.20
N VAL A 193 9.14 1.42 7.24
CA VAL A 193 9.98 1.12 6.06
C VAL A 193 9.77 -0.33 5.59
N ALA A 194 9.72 -1.27 6.52
CA ALA A 194 9.42 -2.67 6.25
C ALA A 194 8.01 -2.87 5.66
N CYS A 195 7.00 -2.18 6.19
CA CYS A 195 5.64 -2.18 5.67
C CYS A 195 5.60 -1.63 4.23
N TRP A 196 6.26 -0.50 3.96
CA TRP A 196 6.41 0.03 2.59
C TRP A 196 7.01 -1.01 1.65
N HIS A 197 8.15 -1.60 2.02
CA HIS A 197 8.82 -2.59 1.19
C HIS A 197 7.91 -3.81 0.91
N SER A 198 7.15 -4.27 1.91
CA SER A 198 6.24 -5.42 1.78
C SER A 198 5.09 -5.16 0.80
N HIS A 199 4.44 -3.99 0.89
CA HIS A 199 3.42 -3.62 -0.11
C HIS A 199 4.03 -3.43 -1.49
N TYR A 200 5.19 -2.80 -1.56
CA TYR A 200 5.89 -2.56 -2.81
C TYR A 200 6.25 -3.89 -3.53
N GLN A 201 6.64 -4.93 -2.79
CA GLN A 201 6.88 -6.27 -3.35
C GLN A 201 5.61 -6.89 -3.96
N ALA A 202 4.46 -6.79 -3.28
CA ALA A 202 3.19 -7.28 -3.83
C ALA A 202 2.80 -6.53 -5.11
N ILE A 203 2.96 -5.19 -5.13
CA ILE A 203 2.70 -4.35 -6.30
C ILE A 203 3.64 -4.72 -7.46
N ARG A 204 4.93 -4.95 -7.17
CA ARG A 204 5.93 -5.37 -8.16
C ARG A 204 5.55 -6.70 -8.80
N ASP A 205 5.10 -7.67 -8.00
CA ASP A 205 4.66 -8.99 -8.50
C ASP A 205 3.43 -8.89 -9.43
N ILE A 206 2.46 -8.02 -9.11
CA ILE A 206 1.32 -7.72 -10.00
C ILE A 206 1.80 -7.23 -11.37
N VAL A 207 2.78 -6.33 -11.38
CA VAL A 207 3.34 -5.76 -12.61
C VAL A 207 4.17 -6.79 -13.37
N GLU A 208 4.99 -7.58 -12.68
CA GLU A 208 5.86 -8.60 -13.28
C GLU A 208 5.06 -9.70 -13.98
N LYS A 209 3.98 -10.17 -13.34
CA LYS A 209 3.08 -11.21 -13.88
C LYS A 209 2.03 -10.66 -14.85
N ASP A 210 1.99 -9.35 -15.05
CA ASP A 210 1.03 -8.63 -15.90
C ASP A 210 -0.45 -8.94 -15.59
N HIS A 211 -0.76 -9.11 -14.30
CA HIS A 211 -2.12 -9.37 -13.84
C HIS A 211 -3.06 -8.22 -14.27
N ALA A 212 -4.27 -8.59 -14.69
CA ALA A 212 -5.33 -7.62 -14.97
C ALA A 212 -5.76 -6.89 -13.69
N PHE A 213 -5.77 -7.62 -12.57
CA PHE A 213 -6.08 -7.09 -11.24
C PHE A 213 -5.22 -7.77 -10.17
N GLY A 214 -4.89 -7.04 -9.11
CA GLY A 214 -4.35 -7.62 -7.88
C GLY A 214 -5.04 -7.03 -6.66
N LEU A 215 -5.52 -7.88 -5.76
CA LEU A 215 -6.05 -7.49 -4.45
C LEU A 215 -4.96 -7.69 -3.41
N ILE A 216 -4.61 -6.66 -2.65
CA ILE A 216 -3.60 -6.72 -1.59
C ILE A 216 -4.30 -6.58 -0.25
N LEU A 217 -4.04 -7.53 0.65
CA LEU A 217 -4.59 -7.64 2.00
C LEU A 217 -3.46 -7.68 3.03
N GLU A 218 -3.65 -7.03 4.18
CA GLU A 218 -2.82 -7.21 5.37
C GLU A 218 -3.27 -8.43 6.20
N ASP A 219 -2.47 -8.86 7.18
CA ASP A 219 -2.71 -10.10 7.93
C ASP A 219 -3.57 -9.99 9.19
N ASP A 220 -3.99 -8.77 9.53
CA ASP A 220 -4.87 -8.48 10.65
C ASP A 220 -6.30 -8.14 10.22
N ILE A 221 -6.71 -8.58 9.03
CA ILE A 221 -8.02 -8.26 8.45
C ILE A 221 -9.12 -9.27 8.76
N ASP A 222 -10.35 -8.80 8.57
CA ASP A 222 -11.57 -9.57 8.38
C ASP A 222 -12.27 -9.07 7.09
N ILE A 223 -13.05 -9.94 6.46
CA ILE A 223 -13.69 -9.70 5.16
C ILE A 223 -15.20 -9.92 5.32
N ASP A 224 -16.00 -9.08 4.66
CA ASP A 224 -17.46 -9.30 4.60
C ASP A 224 -17.77 -10.66 3.98
N PHE A 225 -18.58 -11.48 4.65
CA PHE A 225 -18.87 -12.84 4.21
C PHE A 225 -19.54 -12.89 2.83
N ASN A 226 -20.25 -11.83 2.43
CA ASN A 226 -20.91 -11.72 1.13
C ASN A 226 -20.13 -10.80 0.18
N ILE A 227 -18.80 -10.70 0.33
CA ILE A 227 -17.98 -9.79 -0.47
C ILE A 227 -18.13 -10.01 -1.97
N GLU A 228 -18.14 -11.26 -2.45
CA GLU A 228 -18.29 -11.57 -3.88
C GLU A 228 -19.63 -11.05 -4.42
N HIS A 229 -20.73 -11.42 -3.75
CA HIS A 229 -22.08 -10.97 -4.12
C HIS A 229 -22.23 -9.44 -4.06
N THR A 230 -21.49 -8.78 -3.16
CA THR A 230 -21.49 -7.33 -3.06
C THR A 230 -20.68 -6.68 -4.18
N LEU A 231 -19.50 -7.21 -4.52
CA LEU A 231 -18.60 -6.61 -5.50
C LEU A 231 -19.04 -6.85 -6.95
N LEU A 232 -19.37 -8.09 -7.31
CA LEU A 232 -19.53 -8.49 -8.71
C LEU A 232 -20.54 -7.65 -9.51
N PRO A 233 -21.73 -7.28 -8.98
CA PRO A 233 -22.69 -6.47 -9.74
C PRO A 233 -22.21 -5.04 -10.03
N GLN A 234 -21.16 -4.58 -9.34
CA GLN A 234 -20.73 -3.19 -9.34
C GLN A 234 -19.43 -2.95 -10.09
N LEU A 235 -18.54 -3.95 -10.14
CA LEU A 235 -17.26 -3.86 -10.83
C LEU A 235 -17.41 -3.45 -12.31
N PRO A 236 -18.38 -3.96 -13.10
CA PRO A 236 -18.61 -3.51 -14.48
C PRO A 236 -19.05 -2.04 -14.63
N HIS A 237 -19.37 -1.37 -13.52
CA HIS A 237 -19.83 0.01 -13.47
C HIS A 237 -18.78 0.98 -12.89
N LEU A 238 -17.60 0.48 -12.49
CA LEU A 238 -16.46 1.35 -12.23
C LEU A 238 -16.04 2.07 -13.52
N PRO A 239 -15.58 3.33 -13.42
CA PRO A 239 -14.99 4.02 -14.56
C PRO A 239 -13.82 3.22 -15.14
N PRO A 240 -13.72 3.03 -16.46
CA PRO A 240 -12.77 2.09 -17.07
C PRO A 240 -11.30 2.44 -16.84
N ASP A 241 -11.02 3.66 -16.39
CA ASP A 241 -9.70 4.20 -16.15
C ASP A 241 -9.26 4.17 -14.67
N TRP A 242 -10.01 3.47 -13.81
CA TRP A 242 -9.68 3.32 -12.40
C TRP A 242 -8.29 2.68 -12.19
N ASP A 243 -7.55 3.21 -11.22
CA ASP A 243 -6.21 2.75 -10.87
C ASP A 243 -6.25 1.93 -9.56
N ILE A 244 -6.92 2.45 -8.53
CA ILE A 244 -7.01 1.84 -7.21
C ILE A 244 -8.46 1.80 -6.70
N LEU A 245 -8.83 0.68 -6.08
CA LEU A 245 -10.11 0.48 -5.39
C LEU A 245 -9.84 0.07 -3.94
N PHE A 246 -10.15 0.93 -2.98
CA PHE A 246 -10.07 0.61 -1.56
C PHE A 246 -11.28 -0.21 -1.13
N LEU A 247 -11.06 -1.45 -0.68
CA LEU A 247 -12.10 -2.31 -0.09
C LEU A 247 -12.14 -2.16 1.43
N GLY A 248 -10.99 -1.87 2.03
CA GLY A 248 -10.81 -1.46 3.40
C GLY A 248 -10.01 -0.17 3.49
N HIS A 249 -10.41 0.70 4.40
CA HIS A 249 -9.75 1.98 4.67
C HIS A 249 -10.07 2.43 6.10
N CYS A 250 -9.25 3.34 6.61
CA CYS A 250 -9.41 3.98 7.91
C CYS A 250 -9.46 5.52 7.77
N HIS A 251 -9.82 6.20 8.86
CA HIS A 251 -9.93 7.67 8.91
C HIS A 251 -10.65 8.27 7.69
N SER A 252 -11.74 7.61 7.32
CA SER A 252 -12.37 7.81 6.03
C SER A 252 -13.50 8.82 6.08
N SER A 253 -13.65 9.57 4.99
CA SER A 253 -14.72 10.57 4.83
C SER A 253 -15.50 10.38 3.53
N GLU A 254 -15.54 9.14 3.02
CA GLU A 254 -16.15 8.80 1.73
C GLU A 254 -17.63 9.18 1.62
N HIS A 255 -18.35 9.32 2.75
CA HIS A 255 -19.73 9.80 2.76
C HIS A 255 -19.92 11.20 2.16
N HIS A 256 -18.86 12.01 2.02
CA HIS A 256 -18.90 13.33 1.38
C HIS A 256 -19.15 13.26 -0.13
N ASN A 257 -18.65 12.22 -0.81
CA ASN A 257 -18.88 12.02 -2.23
C ASN A 257 -20.13 11.17 -2.46
N PRO A 258 -20.96 11.42 -3.49
CA PRO A 258 -22.13 10.60 -3.77
C PRO A 258 -21.72 9.18 -4.23
N PRO A 259 -22.60 8.17 -4.08
CA PRO A 259 -22.40 6.87 -4.70
C PRO A 259 -22.27 6.97 -6.22
N LEU A 260 -21.49 6.08 -6.83
CA LEU A 260 -21.39 5.99 -8.27
C LEU A 260 -22.72 5.52 -8.89
N PRO A 261 -23.13 6.06 -10.05
CA PRO A 261 -24.30 5.58 -10.78
C PRO A 261 -24.14 4.09 -11.14
N ARG A 262 -25.12 3.26 -10.76
CA ARG A 262 -25.14 1.80 -10.96
C ARG A 262 -24.11 0.99 -10.14
N ALA A 263 -23.25 1.65 -9.37
CA ALA A 263 -22.36 1.02 -8.39
C ALA A 263 -22.46 1.72 -7.03
N PRO A 264 -23.62 1.60 -6.33
CA PRO A 264 -23.91 2.41 -5.15
C PRO A 264 -23.03 2.10 -3.91
N ARG A 265 -22.24 1.03 -3.92
CA ARG A 265 -21.22 0.75 -2.89
C ARG A 265 -19.91 1.43 -3.17
N PHE A 266 -19.68 1.95 -4.37
CA PHE A 266 -18.45 2.66 -4.69
C PHE A 266 -18.68 4.16 -4.71
N ARG A 267 -17.66 4.89 -4.30
CA ARG A 267 -17.58 6.35 -4.34
C ARG A 267 -16.23 6.72 -4.92
N GLN A 268 -16.15 7.84 -5.63
CA GLN A 268 -14.85 8.43 -5.91
C GLN A 268 -14.17 8.72 -4.57
N THR A 269 -12.92 8.30 -4.40
CA THR A 269 -12.23 8.45 -3.12
C THR A 269 -12.16 9.92 -2.72
N TYR A 270 -12.69 10.24 -1.54
CA TYR A 270 -12.56 11.55 -0.92
C TYR A 270 -11.32 11.61 -0.03
N HIS A 271 -11.22 10.65 0.89
CA HIS A 271 -10.11 10.50 1.82
C HIS A 271 -10.15 9.08 2.37
N ALA A 272 -9.17 8.26 1.96
CA ALA A 272 -8.95 6.91 2.47
C ALA A 272 -7.51 6.81 2.98
N LEU A 273 -7.36 6.40 4.24
CA LEU A 273 -6.07 6.02 4.83
C LEU A 273 -6.06 4.51 5.09
N CYS A 274 -4.91 3.97 5.53
CA CYS A 274 -4.64 2.54 5.66
C CYS A 274 -4.60 1.79 4.32
N LEU A 275 -3.88 0.67 4.28
CA LEU A 275 -3.72 -0.18 3.10
C LEU A 275 -4.03 -1.66 3.41
N HIS A 276 -4.89 -1.91 4.39
CA HIS A 276 -5.22 -3.26 4.82
C HIS A 276 -6.07 -4.05 3.81
N GLY A 277 -6.74 -3.38 2.86
CA GLY A 277 -7.43 -4.06 1.76
C GLY A 277 -7.70 -3.17 0.56
N TYR A 278 -6.94 -3.33 -0.52
CA TYR A 278 -7.10 -2.54 -1.74
C TYR A 278 -6.77 -3.33 -3.00
N ALA A 279 -7.50 -3.06 -4.07
CA ALA A 279 -7.26 -3.64 -5.38
C ALA A 279 -6.62 -2.63 -6.34
N LEU A 280 -5.77 -3.11 -7.22
CA LEU A 280 -5.15 -2.36 -8.30
C LEU A 280 -5.58 -2.95 -9.64
N SER A 281 -5.92 -2.08 -10.59
CA SER A 281 -5.99 -2.47 -11.99
C SER A 281 -4.58 -2.65 -12.56
N ARG A 282 -4.41 -3.35 -13.69
CA ARG A 282 -3.12 -3.45 -14.39
C ARG A 282 -2.45 -2.08 -14.57
N LYS A 283 -3.23 -1.08 -14.99
CA LYS A 283 -2.78 0.31 -15.15
C LYS A 283 -2.37 0.90 -13.81
N GLY A 284 -3.22 0.76 -12.79
CA GLY A 284 -2.96 1.28 -11.46
C GLY A 284 -1.73 0.66 -10.80
N ALA A 285 -1.49 -0.63 -10.98
CA ALA A 285 -0.30 -1.31 -10.46
C ALA A 285 0.99 -0.78 -11.08
N ARG A 286 1.02 -0.66 -12.42
CA ARG A 286 2.17 -0.07 -13.14
C ARG A 286 2.41 1.38 -12.69
N ARG A 287 1.33 2.16 -12.58
CA ARG A 287 1.40 3.56 -12.17
C ARG A 287 1.89 3.71 -10.74
N LEU A 288 1.31 2.96 -9.81
CA LEU A 288 1.67 3.03 -8.40
C LEU A 288 3.11 2.55 -8.17
N LEU A 289 3.54 1.47 -8.84
CA LEU A 289 4.93 0.99 -8.78
C LEU A 289 5.90 2.11 -9.17
N THR A 290 5.69 2.73 -10.34
CA THR A 290 6.53 3.82 -10.85
C THR A 290 6.57 5.02 -9.90
N LEU A 291 5.43 5.41 -9.32
CA LEU A 291 5.37 6.54 -8.38
C LEU A 291 6.10 6.24 -7.07
N LEU A 292 5.90 5.04 -6.50
CA LEU A 292 6.53 4.65 -5.23
C LEU A 292 8.04 4.44 -5.35
N ARG A 293 8.58 4.20 -6.54
CA ARG A 293 10.03 4.04 -6.79
C ARG A 293 10.75 5.30 -7.25
N SER A 294 10.03 6.40 -7.46
CA SER A 294 10.66 7.70 -7.73
C SER A 294 11.56 8.03 -6.54
N ALA A 295 12.86 8.21 -6.77
CA ALA A 295 13.88 8.17 -5.72
C ALA A 295 13.62 9.20 -4.60
N ASP A 296 13.21 10.42 -4.95
CA ASP A 296 12.93 11.46 -3.96
C ASP A 296 11.62 11.24 -3.17
N TYR A 297 10.73 10.37 -3.66
CA TYR A 297 9.45 10.02 -3.03
C TYR A 297 9.51 8.71 -2.22
N ALA A 298 10.34 7.77 -2.65
CA ALA A 298 10.46 6.43 -2.08
C ALA A 298 10.79 6.46 -0.58
N TYR A 299 10.05 5.70 0.22
CA TYR A 299 10.23 5.58 1.68
C TYR A 299 10.20 6.93 2.43
N SER A 300 9.58 7.96 1.84
CA SER A 300 9.57 9.29 2.43
C SER A 300 8.67 9.44 3.66
N ARG A 301 7.69 8.54 3.80
CA ARG A 301 6.68 8.47 4.87
C ARG A 301 6.13 7.03 4.95
N PRO A 302 5.24 6.68 5.90
CA PRO A 302 4.49 5.43 5.84
C PRO A 302 3.76 5.25 4.50
N VAL A 303 3.68 4.02 3.99
CA VAL A 303 3.21 3.76 2.61
C VAL A 303 1.74 4.10 2.40
N ASP A 304 0.90 3.92 3.42
CA ASP A 304 -0.49 4.35 3.42
C ASP A 304 -0.64 5.87 3.27
N HIS A 305 0.19 6.64 3.97
CA HIS A 305 0.28 8.10 3.81
C HIS A 305 0.76 8.48 2.41
N ALA A 306 1.72 7.74 1.84
CA ALA A 306 2.17 7.98 0.48
C ALA A 306 1.06 7.74 -0.55
N VAL A 307 0.41 6.58 -0.51
CA VAL A 307 -0.71 6.27 -1.43
C VAL A 307 -1.84 7.28 -1.27
N LYS A 308 -2.20 7.66 -0.03
CA LYS A 308 -3.17 8.73 0.24
C LYS A 308 -2.77 10.02 -0.47
N ASP A 309 -1.53 10.47 -0.31
CA ASP A 309 -1.05 11.71 -0.93
C ASP A 309 -1.11 11.63 -2.46
N LEU A 310 -0.73 10.50 -3.08
CA LEU A 310 -0.83 10.31 -4.54
C LEU A 310 -2.28 10.42 -5.04
N VAL A 311 -3.24 9.86 -4.29
CA VAL A 311 -4.67 9.99 -4.59
C VAL A 311 -5.13 11.44 -4.45
N GLN A 312 -4.76 12.13 -3.36
CA GLN A 312 -5.13 13.52 -3.11
C GLN A 312 -4.51 14.51 -4.10
N MET A 313 -3.32 14.19 -4.62
CA MET A 313 -2.67 14.95 -5.69
C MET A 313 -3.25 14.64 -7.09
N HIS A 314 -4.31 13.82 -7.17
CA HIS A 314 -4.94 13.38 -8.42
C HIS A 314 -4.00 12.64 -9.37
N MET A 315 -2.98 11.98 -8.83
CA MET A 315 -2.03 11.17 -9.60
C MET A 315 -2.56 9.75 -9.84
N MET A 316 -3.65 9.36 -9.17
CA MET A 316 -4.30 8.06 -9.24
C MET A 316 -5.82 8.23 -9.34
N GLN A 317 -6.46 7.50 -10.26
CA GLN A 317 -7.92 7.40 -10.32
C GLN A 317 -8.41 6.42 -9.26
N SER A 318 -9.03 6.95 -8.21
CA SER A 318 -9.28 6.20 -6.97
C SER A 318 -10.76 6.11 -6.64
N TYR A 319 -11.18 4.92 -6.21
CA TYR A 319 -12.52 4.65 -5.72
C TYR A 319 -12.46 3.88 -4.40
N SER A 320 -13.51 4.02 -3.58
CA SER A 320 -13.59 3.38 -2.26
C SER A 320 -14.94 2.69 -2.09
N ALA A 321 -14.91 1.48 -1.53
CA ALA A 321 -16.09 0.80 -1.03
C ALA A 321 -16.62 1.51 0.23
N TYR A 322 -17.91 1.81 0.27
CA TYR A 322 -18.55 2.46 1.42
C TYR A 322 -19.96 1.91 1.68
N PRO A 323 -20.26 1.39 2.87
CA PRO A 323 -19.32 1.01 3.95
C PRO A 323 -18.20 0.05 3.51
N PRO A 324 -17.08 -0.06 4.25
CA PRO A 324 -15.96 -0.93 3.90
C PRO A 324 -16.40 -2.41 3.86
N LEU A 325 -15.69 -3.19 3.05
CA LEU A 325 -15.88 -4.65 2.87
C LEU A 325 -14.73 -5.46 3.46
N VAL A 326 -13.65 -4.78 3.84
CA VAL A 326 -12.50 -5.33 4.58
C VAL A 326 -12.20 -4.38 5.73
N VAL A 327 -12.08 -4.92 6.94
CA VAL A 327 -11.76 -4.15 8.16
C VAL A 327 -10.57 -4.78 8.86
N GLN A 328 -9.88 -4.01 9.69
CA GLN A 328 -8.87 -4.57 10.60
C GLN A 328 -9.56 -5.14 11.84
N ARG A 329 -9.23 -6.38 12.21
CA ARG A 329 -9.78 -7.07 13.40
C ARG A 329 -9.43 -6.32 14.68
N LYS A 330 -8.21 -5.76 14.74
CA LYS A 330 -7.67 -4.99 15.88
C LYS A 330 -7.71 -5.73 17.22
N GLU A 331 -7.72 -7.05 17.17
CA GLU A 331 -7.65 -7.95 18.33
C GLU A 331 -6.19 -8.31 18.68
N ASP A 332 -5.27 -8.06 17.74
CA ASP A 332 -3.85 -8.45 17.82
C ASP A 332 -2.94 -7.23 18.11
N ARG A 333 -1.80 -7.47 18.77
CA ARG A 333 -0.74 -6.45 18.88
C ARG A 333 -0.18 -6.11 17.50
N SER A 334 -0.04 -4.83 17.19
CA SER A 334 0.54 -4.37 15.93
C SER A 334 2.06 -4.57 15.93
N ASP A 335 2.61 -5.15 14.86
CA ASP A 335 4.06 -5.23 14.64
C ASP A 335 4.67 -3.86 14.23
N ILE A 336 3.84 -2.85 13.94
CA ILE A 336 4.26 -1.50 13.54
C ILE A 336 4.21 -0.51 14.70
N VAL A 337 3.08 -0.46 15.41
CA VAL A 337 2.86 0.50 16.53
C VAL A 337 2.90 -0.15 17.91
N GLY A 338 3.00 -1.47 18.01
CA GLY A 338 3.05 -2.20 19.28
C GLY A 338 1.67 -2.51 19.87
N ALA A 339 1.60 -2.57 21.21
CA ALA A 339 0.35 -2.77 21.92
C ALA A 339 -0.50 -1.50 21.85
N VAL A 340 -1.68 -1.62 21.28
CA VAL A 340 -2.68 -0.55 21.22
C VAL A 340 -3.52 -0.63 22.51
N PRO A 341 -3.71 0.47 23.27
CA PRO A 341 -4.60 0.47 24.43
C PRO A 341 -6.02 0.01 24.06
N GLU A 342 -6.69 -0.78 24.91
CA GLU A 342 -8.04 -1.31 24.63
C GLU A 342 -9.06 -0.20 24.32
N ASP A 343 -8.96 0.93 25.03
CA ASP A 343 -9.83 2.10 24.81
C ASP A 343 -9.62 2.71 23.42
N PHE A 344 -8.38 2.73 22.93
CA PHE A 344 -8.04 3.20 21.59
C PHE A 344 -8.59 2.25 20.51
N ALA A 345 -8.49 0.93 20.71
CA ALA A 345 -9.07 -0.03 19.78
C ALA A 345 -10.61 0.13 19.66
N ARG A 346 -11.29 0.41 20.78
CA ARG A 346 -12.74 0.69 20.81
C ARG A 346 -13.11 2.00 20.14
N GLU A 347 -12.41 3.09 20.44
CA GLU A 347 -12.63 4.40 19.80
C GLU A 347 -12.38 4.33 18.28
N TRP A 348 -11.40 3.53 17.86
CA TRP A 348 -11.09 3.34 16.43
C TRP A 348 -12.14 2.52 15.69
N LYS A 349 -12.65 1.41 16.26
CA LYS A 349 -13.75 0.64 15.65
C LYS A 349 -15.02 1.49 15.50
N ALA A 350 -15.30 2.36 16.48
CA ALA A 350 -16.43 3.28 16.43
C ALA A 350 -16.33 4.30 15.27
N VAL A 351 -15.12 4.57 14.75
CA VAL A 351 -14.88 5.54 13.67
C VAL A 351 -14.81 4.88 12.30
N GLU A 352 -14.25 3.67 12.18
CA GLU A 352 -14.12 2.96 10.89
C GLU A 352 -15.39 2.20 10.47
N GLY A 353 -16.21 1.81 11.46
CA GLY A 353 -17.38 0.97 11.25
C GLY A 353 -17.05 -0.52 11.23
N ASP A 354 -18.10 -1.34 11.41
CA ASP A 354 -18.01 -2.80 11.35
C ASP A 354 -18.45 -3.32 9.98
N LEU A 355 -18.06 -4.56 9.67
CA LEU A 355 -18.60 -5.29 8.53
C LEU A 355 -20.09 -5.52 8.72
N ALA A 356 -20.83 -5.60 7.61
CA ALA A 356 -22.24 -5.97 7.69
C ALA A 356 -22.39 -7.43 8.12
N ASP A 357 -21.46 -8.28 7.71
CA ASP A 357 -21.44 -9.71 8.01
C ASP A 357 -19.99 -10.21 8.15
N SER A 358 -19.50 -10.38 9.38
CA SER A 358 -18.11 -10.79 9.63
C SER A 358 -17.87 -12.26 9.30
N THR A 359 -16.85 -12.53 8.48
CA THR A 359 -16.42 -13.91 8.19
C THR A 359 -15.82 -14.58 9.42
N VAL A 360 -15.00 -13.85 10.19
CA VAL A 360 -14.38 -14.39 11.42
C VAL A 360 -15.42 -14.72 12.49
N GLU A 361 -16.44 -13.89 12.69
CA GLU A 361 -17.53 -14.19 13.63
C GLU A 361 -18.31 -15.44 13.21
N ARG A 362 -18.54 -15.65 11.90
CA ARG A 362 -19.16 -16.87 11.39
C ARG A 362 -18.33 -18.12 11.62
N ILE A 363 -17.02 -18.04 11.41
CA ILE A 363 -16.09 -19.15 11.69
C ILE A 363 -16.15 -19.51 13.18
N ARG A 364 -16.05 -18.52 14.07
CA ARG A 364 -16.14 -18.72 15.52
C ARG A 364 -17.47 -19.37 15.91
N ALA A 365 -18.59 -18.86 15.40
CA ALA A 365 -19.91 -19.42 15.68
C ALA A 365 -20.05 -20.87 15.20
N TYR A 366 -19.48 -21.21 14.04
CA TYR A 366 -19.46 -22.58 13.52
C TYR A 366 -18.62 -23.51 14.41
N GLU A 367 -17.42 -23.09 14.82
CA GLU A 367 -16.54 -23.85 15.72
C GLU A 367 -17.17 -24.08 17.10
N GLU A 368 -17.89 -23.08 17.64
CA GLU A 368 -18.65 -23.22 18.89
C GLU A 368 -19.79 -24.23 18.75
N MET A 369 -20.49 -24.27 17.60
CA MET A 369 -21.54 -25.25 17.35
C MET A 369 -20.99 -26.68 17.24
N GLU A 370 -19.89 -26.88 16.52
CA GLU A 370 -19.26 -28.20 16.34
C GLU A 370 -18.56 -28.70 17.62
N GLY A 371 -18.09 -27.79 18.49
CA GLY A 371 -17.48 -28.12 19.77
C GLY A 371 -18.45 -28.44 20.91
N VAL A 372 -19.77 -28.37 20.66
CA VAL A 372 -20.84 -28.65 21.63
C VAL A 372 -21.46 -30.05 21.43
N GLU A 373 -21.11 -30.77 20.36
CA GLU A 373 -21.36 -32.22 20.20
C GLU A 373 -20.26 -33.08 20.85
#